data_AF-A0A8H7KE79-F1
#
_entry.id   AF-A0A8H7KE79-F1
#
_cell.length_a   1.000
_cell.length_b   1.000
_cell.length_c   1.000
_cell.angle_alpha   90.00
_cell.angle_beta   90.00
_cell.angle_gamma   90.00
#
_symmetry.space_group_name_H-M   'P 1'
#
loop_
_entity.id
_entity.type
_entity.pdbx_description
1 polymer ?
#
loop_
_entity_poly.entity_id
_entity_poly.type
_entity_poly.pdbx_seq_one_letter_code
_entity_poly.pdbx_strand_id
1 'polypeptide(L)'
;MSKMHLGWFAGASSALAGSVVLSAFYQRSNFYSAMVYLAQSNFCLLILLNFALIVYSSFLYSLTRLCFGRLRAVEIEQLTERAWFAITETCLAMTIFREEIGAWFLVMFTALVTGKVWGWIGDGRVEVLEQQPPANPRLFHLRLSISLAASFIYDVWLLRYTINTVIQQARPNMMVMFLFEFAVLATCSWRTGVRYLLSITEQNIVKSQTQKRLLERRREVREQRLAMLRQREQAEAAGEEPPANQEPLPNEDDVDEMDIEVPGWASKGEWVLWLDLITDMIKLGIYVAFFFMLLMFYGLLYISSEIYS
;
A
#
# COMPACT_ATOMS: atom_id res chain seq x y z
N MET A 1 24.49 12.62 -3.64
CA MET A 1 24.87 12.71 -5.07
C MET A 1 23.69 12.56 -6.05
N SER A 2 22.73 11.66 -5.84
CA SER A 2 21.66 11.33 -6.81
C SER A 2 20.69 12.49 -7.22
N LYS A 3 20.34 13.41 -6.32
CA LYS A 3 19.30 14.44 -6.60
C LYS A 3 19.68 15.45 -7.69
N MET A 4 20.97 15.79 -7.82
CA MET A 4 21.43 16.79 -8.81
C MET A 4 21.41 16.23 -10.24
N HIS A 5 21.77 14.96 -10.42
CA HIS A 5 21.70 14.30 -11.73
C HIS A 5 20.26 14.14 -12.22
N LEU A 6 19.32 13.84 -11.31
CA LEU A 6 17.91 13.73 -11.66
C LEU A 6 17.33 15.07 -12.11
N GLY A 7 17.69 16.15 -11.43
CA GLY A 7 17.25 17.51 -11.79
C GLY A 7 17.79 17.96 -13.16
N TRP A 8 19.06 17.68 -13.46
CA TRP A 8 19.63 17.97 -14.77
C TRP A 8 18.96 17.17 -15.89
N PHE A 9 18.73 15.88 -15.66
CA PHE A 9 18.04 15.01 -16.62
C PHE A 9 16.61 15.49 -16.91
N ALA A 10 15.84 15.83 -15.87
CA ALA A 10 14.50 16.36 -16.03
C ALA A 10 14.49 17.71 -16.78
N GLY A 11 15.44 18.61 -16.47
CA GLY A 11 15.60 19.88 -17.17
C GLY A 11 15.94 19.70 -18.65
N ALA A 12 16.89 18.82 -18.98
CA ALA A 12 17.26 18.51 -20.35
C ALA A 12 16.10 17.88 -21.14
N SER A 13 15.38 16.92 -20.54
CA SER A 13 14.21 16.29 -21.17
C SER A 13 13.08 17.31 -21.42
N SER A 14 12.83 18.22 -20.46
CA SER A 14 11.86 19.31 -20.62
C SER A 14 12.23 20.26 -21.78
N ALA A 15 13.51 20.62 -21.89
CA ALA A 15 13.99 21.48 -22.97
C ALA A 15 13.89 20.80 -24.34
N LEU A 16 14.22 19.50 -24.42
CA LEU A 16 14.08 18.71 -25.65
C LEU A 16 12.61 18.59 -26.07
N ALA A 17 11.71 18.30 -25.13
CA ALA A 17 10.27 18.24 -25.40
C ALA A 17 9.74 19.58 -25.93
N GLY A 18 10.10 20.70 -25.27
CA GLY A 18 9.75 22.04 -25.73
C GLY A 18 10.29 22.34 -27.13
N SER A 19 11.53 21.96 -27.42
CA SER A 19 12.18 22.18 -28.72
C SER A 19 11.49 21.41 -29.85
N VAL A 20 11.10 20.15 -29.60
CA VAL A 20 10.39 19.31 -30.59
C VAL A 20 9.01 19.88 -30.89
N VAL A 21 8.27 20.31 -29.86
CA VAL A 21 6.95 20.93 -30.01
C VAL A 21 7.07 22.23 -30.80
N LEU A 22 8.00 23.12 -30.42
CA LEU A 22 8.23 24.38 -31.13
C LEU A 22 8.64 24.16 -32.59
N SER A 23 9.51 23.19 -32.85
CA SER A 23 9.92 22.81 -34.21
C SER A 23 8.72 22.33 -35.06
N ALA A 24 7.82 21.53 -34.49
CA ALA A 24 6.63 21.06 -35.18
C ALA A 24 5.68 22.22 -35.57
N PHE A 25 5.48 23.17 -34.66
CA PHE A 25 4.66 24.37 -34.92
C PHE A 25 5.36 25.38 -35.84
N TYR A 26 6.69 25.39 -35.90
CA TYR A 26 7.43 26.21 -36.85
C TYR A 26 7.35 25.65 -38.28
N GLN A 27 7.40 24.33 -38.43
CA GLN A 27 7.34 23.67 -39.74
C GLN A 27 5.92 23.58 -40.31
N ARG A 28 4.88 23.65 -39.47
CA ARG A 28 3.48 23.46 -39.87
C ARG A 28 2.62 24.62 -39.36
N SER A 29 1.93 25.32 -40.26
CA SER A 29 1.05 26.44 -39.92
C SER A 29 -0.22 26.05 -39.18
N ASN A 30 -0.73 24.83 -39.42
CA ASN A 30 -1.99 24.34 -38.86
C ASN A 30 -1.74 23.44 -37.65
N PHE A 31 -2.50 23.66 -36.57
CA PHE A 31 -2.44 22.86 -35.34
C PHE A 31 -2.59 21.36 -35.62
N TYR A 32 -3.58 20.99 -36.44
CA TYR A 32 -3.82 19.58 -36.79
C TYR A 32 -2.60 18.93 -37.46
N SER A 33 -1.99 19.59 -38.45
CA SER A 33 -0.82 19.08 -39.15
C SER A 33 0.42 18.97 -38.24
N ALA A 34 0.60 19.91 -37.30
CA ALA A 34 1.65 19.84 -36.31
C ALA A 34 1.46 18.65 -35.35
N MET A 35 0.23 18.41 -34.88
CA MET A 35 -0.07 17.27 -34.00
C MET A 35 0.08 15.94 -34.71
N VAL A 36 -0.36 15.83 -35.97
CA VAL A 36 -0.16 14.62 -36.79
C VAL A 36 1.34 14.35 -36.99
N TYR A 37 2.15 15.38 -37.24
CA TYR A 37 3.61 15.24 -37.36
C TYR A 37 4.24 14.71 -36.06
N LEU A 38 3.88 15.29 -34.91
CA LEU A 38 4.36 14.82 -33.61
C LEU A 38 3.96 13.37 -33.33
N ALA A 39 2.76 12.96 -33.75
CA ALA A 39 2.23 11.62 -33.54
C ALA A 39 2.77 10.58 -34.52
N GLN A 40 3.24 10.97 -35.71
CA GLN A 40 3.78 10.05 -36.72
C GLN A 40 5.30 9.91 -36.65
N SER A 41 6.01 10.89 -36.11
CA SER A 41 7.47 10.84 -35.98
C SER A 41 7.88 10.06 -34.73
N ASN A 42 8.50 8.89 -34.93
CA ASN A 42 9.03 8.04 -33.86
C ASN A 42 9.95 8.81 -32.90
N PHE A 43 10.77 9.73 -33.42
CA PHE A 43 11.67 10.56 -32.62
C PHE A 43 10.89 11.54 -31.71
N CYS A 44 9.86 12.19 -32.26
CA CYS A 44 9.02 13.11 -31.49
C CYS A 44 8.24 12.36 -30.40
N LEU A 45 7.66 11.21 -30.76
CA LEU A 45 6.95 10.34 -29.84
C LEU A 45 7.85 9.89 -28.67
N LEU A 46 9.07 9.44 -28.94
CA LEU A 46 10.00 8.99 -27.88
C LEU A 46 10.35 10.11 -26.90
N ILE A 47 10.63 11.32 -27.39
CA ILE A 47 10.95 12.48 -26.54
C ILE A 47 9.73 12.88 -25.70
N LEU A 48 8.57 12.99 -26.33
CA LEU A 48 7.34 13.37 -25.64
C LEU A 48 6.90 12.33 -24.61
N LEU A 49 7.03 11.04 -24.94
CA LEU A 49 6.75 9.94 -24.01
C LEU A 49 7.70 9.96 -22.82
N ASN A 50 9.00 10.17 -23.04
CA ASN A 50 9.97 10.28 -21.96
C ASN A 50 9.62 11.44 -21.01
N PHE A 51 9.32 12.61 -21.57
CA PHE A 51 8.90 13.76 -20.78
C PHE A 51 7.59 13.49 -20.01
N ALA A 52 6.59 12.88 -20.65
CA ALA A 52 5.34 12.50 -19.99
C ALA A 52 5.57 11.55 -18.81
N LEU A 53 6.45 10.56 -18.96
CA LEU A 53 6.83 9.64 -17.87
C LEU A 53 7.53 10.39 -16.73
N ILE A 54 8.44 11.34 -17.01
CA ILE A 54 9.09 12.14 -15.97
C ILE A 54 8.07 12.98 -15.19
N VAL A 55 7.15 13.65 -15.88
CA VAL A 55 6.10 14.45 -15.25
C VAL A 55 5.20 13.55 -14.39
N TYR A 56 4.79 12.40 -14.92
CA TYR A 56 3.97 11.42 -14.22
C TYR A 56 4.67 10.86 -12.97
N SER A 57 5.93 10.43 -13.08
CA SER A 57 6.72 9.94 -11.94
C SER A 57 6.93 11.03 -10.89
N SER A 58 7.11 12.30 -11.30
CA SER A 58 7.23 13.43 -10.39
C SER A 58 5.93 13.70 -9.63
N PHE A 59 4.79 13.58 -10.32
CA PHE A 59 3.46 13.65 -9.71
C PHE A 59 3.26 12.53 -8.68
N LEU A 60 3.54 11.28 -9.05
CA LEU A 60 3.43 10.14 -8.13
C LEU A 60 4.38 10.24 -6.94
N TYR A 61 5.62 10.69 -7.14
CA TYR A 61 6.55 10.94 -6.04
C TYR A 61 6.02 12.01 -5.08
N SER A 62 5.40 13.06 -5.61
CA SER A 62 4.78 14.10 -4.79
C SER A 62 3.57 13.55 -4.02
N LEU A 63 2.75 12.72 -4.67
CA LEU A 63 1.58 12.09 -4.07
C LEU A 63 1.97 11.09 -2.97
N THR A 64 2.98 10.25 -3.19
CA THR A 64 3.49 9.32 -2.17
C THR A 64 4.05 10.08 -0.96
N ARG A 65 4.74 11.20 -1.19
CA ARG A 65 5.24 12.06 -0.10
C ARG A 65 4.10 12.74 0.67
N LEU A 66 3.01 13.10 0.01
CA LEU A 66 1.83 13.68 0.64
C LEU A 66 1.08 12.64 1.49
N CYS A 67 0.85 11.45 0.93
CA CYS A 67 0.06 10.40 1.55
C CYS A 67 0.84 9.61 2.60
N PHE A 68 2.08 9.17 2.32
CA PHE A 68 2.86 8.31 3.22
C PHE A 68 3.97 9.05 3.98
N GLY A 69 4.33 10.27 3.56
CA GLY A 69 5.44 11.01 4.16
C GLY A 69 6.81 10.56 3.63
N ARG A 70 7.82 10.53 4.50
CA ARG A 70 9.17 10.07 4.13
C ARG A 70 9.25 8.54 4.25
N LEU A 71 9.61 7.89 3.14
CA LEU A 71 9.90 6.46 3.14
C LEU A 71 11.22 6.17 3.87
N ARG A 72 11.25 5.07 4.61
CA ARG A 72 12.45 4.57 5.30
C ARG A 72 13.35 3.83 4.32
N ALA A 73 14.64 3.73 4.63
CA ALA A 73 15.60 3.03 3.79
C ALA A 73 15.19 1.58 3.49
N VAL A 74 14.72 0.86 4.53
CA VAL A 74 14.24 -0.52 4.41
C VAL A 74 13.05 -0.63 3.44
N GLU A 75 12.11 0.32 3.50
CA GLU A 75 10.95 0.34 2.59
C GLU A 75 11.42 0.54 1.15
N ILE A 76 12.38 1.43 0.92
CA ILE A 76 12.92 1.70 -0.42
C ILE A 76 13.64 0.47 -0.99
N GLU A 77 14.43 -0.22 -0.17
CA GLU A 77 15.16 -1.42 -0.56
C GLU A 77 14.19 -2.55 -0.97
N GLN A 78 13.24 -2.88 -0.11
CA GLN A 78 12.21 -3.89 -0.39
C GLN A 78 11.37 -3.55 -1.62
N LEU A 79 11.00 -2.27 -1.79
CA LEU A 79 10.26 -1.81 -2.98
C LEU A 79 11.09 -1.99 -4.25
N THR A 80 12.40 -1.73 -4.19
CA THR A 80 13.29 -1.85 -5.34
C THR A 80 13.41 -3.31 -5.77
N GLU A 81 13.58 -4.23 -4.82
CA GLU A 81 13.61 -5.67 -5.08
C GLU A 81 12.29 -6.15 -5.69
N ARG A 82 11.16 -5.88 -5.02
CA ARG A 82 9.83 -6.28 -5.51
C ARG A 82 9.51 -5.68 -6.88
N ALA A 83 9.88 -4.42 -7.12
CA ALA A 83 9.66 -3.76 -8.40
C ALA A 83 10.44 -4.42 -9.52
N TRP A 84 11.71 -4.77 -9.28
CA TRP A 84 12.52 -5.46 -10.29
C TRP A 84 11.88 -6.79 -10.70
N PHE A 85 11.48 -7.62 -9.73
CA PHE A 85 10.81 -8.90 -10.01
C PHE A 85 9.49 -8.70 -10.78
N ALA A 86 8.62 -7.79 -10.34
CA ALA A 86 7.34 -7.56 -10.99
C ALA A 86 7.48 -7.04 -12.43
N ILE A 87 8.45 -6.17 -12.68
CA ILE A 87 8.75 -5.69 -14.04
C ILE A 87 9.22 -6.85 -14.90
N THR A 88 10.14 -7.69 -14.41
CA THR A 88 10.62 -8.85 -15.18
C THR A 88 9.53 -9.85 -15.49
N GLU A 89 8.64 -10.15 -14.55
CA GLU A 89 7.49 -11.04 -14.74
C GLU A 89 6.52 -10.48 -15.80
N THR A 90 6.21 -9.19 -15.71
CA THR A 90 5.35 -8.54 -16.70
C THR A 90 6.00 -8.51 -18.08
N CYS A 91 7.32 -8.31 -18.15
CA CYS A 91 8.10 -8.37 -19.38
C CYS A 91 8.12 -9.77 -20.00
N LEU A 92 8.25 -10.82 -19.19
CA LEU A 92 8.15 -12.20 -19.67
C LEU A 92 6.75 -12.47 -20.24
N ALA A 93 5.70 -12.04 -19.56
CA ALA A 93 4.34 -12.23 -20.03
C ALA A 93 4.04 -11.48 -21.33
N MET A 94 4.64 -10.29 -21.56
CA MET A 94 4.57 -9.61 -22.86
C MET A 94 5.05 -10.51 -24.02
N THR A 95 6.04 -11.38 -23.80
CA THR A 95 6.55 -12.25 -24.88
C THR A 95 5.57 -13.33 -25.32
N ILE A 96 4.62 -13.70 -24.45
CA ILE A 96 3.57 -14.69 -24.75
C ILE A 96 2.52 -14.08 -25.68
N PHE A 97 2.18 -12.82 -25.46
CA PHE A 97 1.24 -12.07 -26.28
C PHE A 97 2.00 -11.34 -27.37
N ARG A 98 2.21 -12.01 -28.51
CA ARG A 98 2.98 -11.48 -29.65
C ARG A 98 2.24 -10.39 -30.44
N GLU A 99 1.58 -9.46 -29.75
CA GLU A 99 0.84 -8.34 -30.35
C GLU A 99 1.65 -7.04 -30.31
N GLU A 100 1.34 -6.13 -31.24
CA GLU A 100 2.00 -4.83 -31.37
C GLU A 100 1.86 -4.01 -30.08
N ILE A 101 3.00 -3.62 -29.48
CA ILE A 101 3.04 -2.78 -28.28
C ILE A 101 2.49 -1.38 -28.64
N GLY A 102 1.19 -1.20 -28.43
CA GLY A 102 0.52 0.08 -28.63
C GLY A 102 0.81 1.09 -27.51
N ALA A 103 0.58 2.37 -27.76
CA ALA A 103 0.69 3.41 -26.73
C ALA A 103 -0.24 3.13 -25.52
N TRP A 104 -1.40 2.51 -25.75
CA TRP A 104 -2.34 2.14 -24.69
C TRP A 104 -1.78 1.08 -23.73
N PHE A 105 -0.96 0.15 -24.24
CA PHE A 105 -0.27 -0.84 -23.41
C PHE A 105 0.61 -0.14 -22.37
N LEU A 106 1.39 0.87 -22.78
CA LEU A 106 2.27 1.61 -21.88
C LEU A 106 1.48 2.32 -20.77
N VAL A 107 0.29 2.83 -21.08
CA VAL A 107 -0.61 3.45 -20.09
C VAL A 107 -1.07 2.41 -19.06
N MET A 108 -1.54 1.24 -19.52
CA MET A 108 -1.99 0.16 -18.62
C MET A 108 -0.84 -0.41 -17.79
N PHE A 109 0.33 -0.61 -18.39
CA PHE A 109 1.53 -1.06 -17.69
C PHE A 109 1.95 -0.08 -16.60
N THR A 110 2.02 1.20 -16.95
CA THR A 110 2.36 2.27 -16.00
C THR A 110 1.34 2.34 -14.86
N ALA A 111 0.04 2.18 -15.18
CA ALA A 111 -1.02 2.14 -14.18
C ALA A 111 -0.90 0.92 -13.24
N LEU A 112 -0.53 -0.25 -13.76
CA LEU A 112 -0.30 -1.47 -12.99
C LEU A 112 0.90 -1.33 -12.05
N VAL A 113 2.05 -0.88 -12.56
CA VAL A 113 3.25 -0.66 -11.73
C VAL A 113 2.96 0.36 -10.64
N THR A 114 2.22 1.42 -10.95
CA THR A 114 1.81 2.44 -9.97
C THR A 114 0.97 1.84 -8.85
N GLY A 115 -0.04 1.04 -9.21
CA GLY A 115 -0.88 0.35 -8.23
C GLY A 115 -0.09 -0.64 -7.37
N LYS A 116 0.79 -1.47 -7.97
CA LYS A 116 1.67 -2.39 -7.24
C LYS A 116 2.57 -1.66 -6.24
N VAL A 117 3.26 -0.61 -6.67
CA VAL A 117 4.14 0.19 -5.80
C VAL A 117 3.35 0.86 -4.67
N TRP A 118 2.20 1.45 -4.97
CA TRP A 118 1.34 2.07 -3.96
C TRP A 118 0.85 1.06 -2.92
N GLY A 119 0.38 -0.10 -3.39
CA GLY A 119 -0.07 -1.21 -2.54
C GLY A 119 1.05 -1.76 -1.66
N TRP A 120 2.26 -1.96 -2.19
CA TRP A 120 3.41 -2.42 -1.39
C TRP A 120 3.83 -1.42 -0.31
N ILE A 121 3.78 -0.11 -0.60
CA ILE A 121 4.03 0.92 0.41
C ILE A 121 2.96 0.83 1.51
N GLY A 122 1.68 0.71 1.13
CA GLY A 122 0.57 0.57 2.08
C GLY A 122 0.73 -0.65 2.99
N ASP A 123 1.03 -1.82 2.40
CA ASP A 123 1.25 -3.09 3.10
C ASP A 123 2.40 -2.99 4.11
N GLY A 124 3.56 -2.45 3.69
CA GLY A 124 4.69 -2.24 4.60
C GLY A 124 4.39 -1.26 5.74
N ARG A 125 3.50 -0.28 5.54
CA ARG A 125 3.06 0.63 6.61
C ARG A 125 2.10 -0.01 7.59
N VAL A 126 1.25 -0.93 7.13
CA VAL A 126 0.38 -1.73 7.99
C VAL A 126 1.22 -2.71 8.82
N GLU A 127 2.21 -3.38 8.22
CA GLU A 127 3.12 -4.27 8.94
C GLU A 127 3.84 -3.54 10.09
N VAL A 128 4.26 -2.29 9.86
CA VAL A 128 4.96 -1.51 10.88
C VAL A 128 4.03 -1.03 11.98
N LEU A 129 2.76 -0.78 11.64
CA LEU A 129 1.72 -0.50 12.63
C LEU A 129 1.44 -1.73 13.52
N GLU A 130 1.53 -2.93 12.96
CA GLU A 130 1.37 -4.19 13.70
C GLU A 130 2.55 -4.45 14.65
N GLN A 131 3.76 -4.04 14.27
CA GLN A 131 4.97 -4.22 15.08
C GLN A 131 5.10 -3.21 16.22
N GLN A 132 4.73 -1.94 15.97
CA GLN A 132 4.90 -0.88 16.98
C GLN A 132 3.85 0.23 16.82
N PRO A 133 3.36 0.79 17.95
CA PRO A 133 2.43 1.91 17.90
C PRO A 133 3.11 3.19 17.33
N PRO A 134 2.40 3.99 16.52
CA PRO A 134 2.96 5.18 15.90
C PRO A 134 3.15 6.32 16.92
N ALA A 135 4.26 7.04 16.82
CA ALA A 135 4.56 8.21 17.68
C ALA A 135 3.48 9.31 17.62
N ASN A 136 2.87 9.51 16.44
CA ASN A 136 1.79 10.48 16.21
C ASN A 136 0.55 9.78 15.65
N PRO A 137 -0.37 9.28 16.50
CA PRO A 137 -1.42 8.37 16.07
C PRO A 137 -2.40 9.00 15.07
N ARG A 138 -2.91 10.20 15.36
CA ARG A 138 -3.98 10.82 14.52
C ARG A 138 -3.53 11.07 13.09
N LEU A 139 -2.37 11.72 12.91
CA LEU A 139 -1.84 12.03 11.57
C LEU A 139 -1.44 10.78 10.80
N PHE A 140 -0.89 9.78 11.49
CA PHE A 140 -0.53 8.51 10.89
C PHE A 140 -1.77 7.77 10.37
N HIS A 141 -2.80 7.58 11.21
CA HIS A 141 -4.02 6.88 10.82
C HIS A 141 -4.81 7.60 9.74
N LEU A 142 -4.88 8.95 9.77
CA LEU A 142 -5.54 9.72 8.73
C LEU A 142 -4.83 9.56 7.37
N ARG A 143 -3.50 9.66 7.35
CA ARG A 143 -2.71 9.50 6.14
C ARG A 143 -2.80 8.09 5.57
N LEU A 144 -2.62 7.08 6.43
CA LEU A 144 -2.67 5.68 6.04
C LEU A 144 -4.08 5.30 5.55
N SER A 145 -5.15 5.71 6.25
CA SER A 145 -6.52 5.41 5.84
C SER A 145 -6.88 6.02 4.49
N ILE A 146 -6.52 7.29 4.26
CA ILE A 146 -6.73 7.95 2.97
C ILE A 146 -5.94 7.22 1.88
N SER A 147 -4.70 6.83 2.15
CA SER A 147 -3.86 6.15 1.17
C SER A 147 -4.35 4.75 0.79
N LEU A 148 -4.85 3.97 1.77
CA LEU A 148 -5.41 2.64 1.54
C LEU A 148 -6.77 2.73 0.84
N ALA A 149 -7.62 3.69 1.20
CA ALA A 149 -8.87 3.94 0.50
C ALA A 149 -8.64 4.35 -0.96
N ALA A 150 -7.66 5.23 -1.20
CA ALA A 150 -7.27 5.62 -2.55
C ALA A 150 -6.76 4.43 -3.37
N SER A 151 -5.95 3.54 -2.78
CA SER A 151 -5.49 2.31 -3.43
C SER A 151 -6.68 1.43 -3.84
N PHE A 152 -7.59 1.16 -2.90
CA PHE A 152 -8.74 0.29 -3.17
C PHE A 152 -9.66 0.86 -4.25
N ILE A 153 -9.94 2.17 -4.20
CA ILE A 153 -10.74 2.85 -5.23
C ILE A 153 -10.06 2.77 -6.60
N TYR A 154 -8.75 3.03 -6.65
CA TYR A 154 -7.95 2.96 -7.87
C TYR A 154 -7.95 1.55 -8.48
N ASP A 155 -7.71 0.52 -7.66
CA ASP A 155 -7.65 -0.87 -8.11
C ASP A 155 -9.01 -1.36 -8.60
N VAL A 156 -10.10 -1.06 -7.88
CA VAL A 156 -11.47 -1.41 -8.32
C VAL A 156 -11.84 -0.67 -9.60
N TRP A 157 -11.44 0.60 -9.74
CA TRP A 157 -11.69 1.37 -10.94
C TRP A 157 -10.97 0.78 -12.16
N LEU A 158 -9.68 0.43 -12.03
CA LEU A 158 -8.90 -0.22 -13.09
C LEU A 158 -9.41 -1.62 -13.42
N LEU A 159 -9.81 -2.39 -12.42
CA LEU A 159 -10.41 -3.70 -12.63
C LEU A 159 -11.72 -3.58 -13.41
N ARG A 160 -12.60 -2.65 -13.03
CA ARG A 160 -13.85 -2.40 -13.78
C ARG A 160 -13.58 -1.93 -15.21
N TYR A 161 -12.60 -1.03 -15.39
CA TYR A 161 -12.21 -0.55 -16.71
C TYR A 161 -11.72 -1.70 -17.60
N THR A 162 -10.84 -2.56 -17.07
CA THR A 162 -10.32 -3.70 -17.84
C THR A 162 -11.36 -4.79 -18.08
N ILE A 163 -12.25 -5.09 -17.12
CA ILE A 163 -13.40 -6.00 -17.34
C ILE A 163 -14.24 -5.50 -18.53
N ASN A 164 -14.67 -4.23 -18.50
CA ASN A 164 -15.51 -3.68 -19.56
C ASN A 164 -14.80 -3.68 -20.92
N THR A 165 -13.50 -3.39 -20.92
CA THR A 165 -12.70 -3.36 -22.15
C THR A 165 -12.49 -4.76 -22.72
N VAL A 166 -12.21 -5.76 -21.88
CA VAL A 166 -12.01 -7.16 -22.31
C VAL A 166 -13.32 -7.77 -22.82
N ILE A 167 -14.47 -7.50 -22.18
CA ILE A 167 -15.77 -8.02 -22.63
C ILE A 167 -16.15 -7.49 -24.02
N GLN A 168 -15.76 -6.25 -24.35
CA GLN A 168 -16.04 -5.65 -25.65
C GLN A 168 -15.08 -6.15 -26.76
N GLN A 169 -13.98 -6.80 -26.40
CA GLN A 169 -13.01 -7.32 -27.35
C GLN A 169 -13.40 -8.73 -27.81
N ALA A 170 -13.46 -8.93 -29.14
CA ALA A 170 -13.81 -10.22 -29.74
C ALA A 170 -12.67 -11.26 -29.67
N ARG A 171 -11.43 -10.83 -29.42
CA ARG A 171 -10.26 -11.72 -29.29
C ARG A 171 -9.45 -11.39 -28.03
N PRO A 172 -8.94 -12.40 -27.31
CA PRO A 172 -8.03 -12.18 -26.19
C PRO A 172 -6.73 -11.54 -26.66
N ASN A 173 -6.34 -10.45 -26.02
CA ASN A 173 -5.09 -9.72 -26.20
C ASN A 173 -4.43 -9.51 -24.80
N MET A 174 -3.26 -8.88 -24.71
CA MET A 174 -2.57 -8.44 -23.48
C MET A 174 -3.51 -7.76 -22.46
N MET A 175 -4.61 -7.14 -22.88
CA MET A 175 -5.61 -6.57 -21.96
C MET A 175 -6.20 -7.60 -21.00
N VAL A 176 -6.28 -8.86 -21.42
CA VAL A 176 -6.65 -9.99 -20.57
C VAL A 176 -5.62 -10.21 -19.47
N MET A 177 -4.34 -10.21 -19.80
CA MET A 177 -3.28 -10.34 -18.79
C MET A 177 -3.40 -9.24 -17.74
N PHE A 178 -3.58 -8.00 -18.18
CA PHE A 178 -3.81 -6.86 -17.28
C PHE A 178 -5.06 -7.05 -16.42
N LEU A 179 -6.16 -7.57 -16.96
CA LEU A 179 -7.37 -7.87 -16.19
C LEU A 179 -7.06 -8.77 -14.99
N PHE A 180 -6.31 -9.86 -15.19
CA PHE A 180 -5.94 -10.76 -14.10
C PHE A 180 -4.97 -10.12 -13.12
N GLU A 181 -3.97 -9.39 -13.60
CA GLU A 181 -3.03 -8.64 -12.75
C GLU A 181 -3.76 -7.60 -11.87
N PHE A 182 -4.73 -6.87 -12.43
CA PHE A 182 -5.56 -5.94 -11.67
C PHE A 182 -6.51 -6.64 -10.70
N ALA A 183 -6.99 -7.84 -11.03
CA ALA A 183 -7.79 -8.64 -10.10
C ALA A 183 -6.96 -9.11 -8.89
N VAL A 184 -5.73 -9.57 -9.12
CA VAL A 184 -4.77 -9.87 -8.03
C VAL A 184 -4.50 -8.63 -7.21
N LEU A 185 -4.24 -7.49 -7.87
CA LEU A 185 -3.95 -6.23 -7.20
C LEU A 185 -5.11 -5.76 -6.31
N ALA A 186 -6.35 -5.79 -6.81
CA ALA A 186 -7.55 -5.44 -6.05
C ALA A 186 -7.75 -6.38 -4.84
N THR A 187 -7.50 -7.68 -5.02
CA THR A 187 -7.54 -8.66 -3.92
C THR A 187 -6.50 -8.36 -2.85
N CYS A 188 -5.27 -8.02 -3.26
CA CYS A 188 -4.20 -7.61 -2.34
C CYS A 188 -4.53 -6.31 -1.58
N SER A 189 -5.14 -5.31 -2.25
CA SER A 189 -5.55 -4.07 -1.60
C SER A 189 -6.69 -4.32 -0.61
N TRP A 190 -7.65 -5.18 -0.93
CA TRP A 190 -8.69 -5.60 0.01
C TRP A 190 -8.08 -6.23 1.27
N ARG A 191 -7.20 -7.23 1.11
CA ARG A 191 -6.51 -7.90 2.23
C ARG A 191 -5.78 -6.90 3.12
N THR A 192 -5.04 -5.98 2.53
CA THR A 192 -4.29 -4.93 3.26
C THR A 192 -5.24 -4.02 4.04
N GLY A 193 -6.37 -3.64 3.42
CA GLY A 193 -7.42 -2.87 4.09
C GLY A 193 -8.02 -3.61 5.30
N VAL A 194 -8.30 -4.91 5.17
CA VAL A 194 -8.82 -5.71 6.28
C VAL A 194 -7.77 -5.88 7.39
N ARG A 195 -6.49 -6.12 7.07
CA ARG A 195 -5.40 -6.17 8.07
C ARG A 195 -5.27 -4.86 8.85
N TYR A 196 -5.40 -3.72 8.14
CA TYR A 196 -5.42 -2.41 8.79
C TYR A 196 -6.60 -2.27 9.76
N LEU A 197 -7.80 -2.68 9.36
CA LEU A 197 -8.97 -2.67 10.25
C LEU A 197 -8.77 -3.56 11.49
N LEU A 198 -8.25 -4.77 11.31
CA LEU A 198 -7.93 -5.69 12.42
C LEU A 198 -6.90 -5.08 13.38
N SER A 199 -5.90 -4.39 12.85
CA SER A 199 -4.88 -3.69 13.65
C SER A 199 -5.48 -2.54 14.46
N ILE A 200 -6.40 -1.76 13.88
CA ILE A 200 -7.13 -0.72 14.62
C ILE A 200 -7.99 -1.33 15.73
N THR A 201 -8.71 -2.42 15.44
CA THR A 201 -9.54 -3.06 16.47
C THR A 201 -8.70 -3.59 17.62
N GLU A 202 -7.53 -4.17 17.35
CA GLU A 202 -6.60 -4.59 18.39
C GLU A 202 -6.15 -3.41 19.25
N GLN A 203 -5.71 -2.30 18.64
CA GLN A 203 -5.28 -1.11 19.38
C GLN A 203 -6.39 -0.56 20.28
N ASN A 204 -7.64 -0.58 19.80
CA ASN A 204 -8.80 -0.18 20.59
C ASN A 204 -9.08 -1.15 21.75
N ILE A 205 -8.94 -2.46 21.52
CA ILE A 205 -9.10 -3.49 22.56
C ILE A 205 -8.03 -3.32 23.64
N VAL A 206 -6.76 -3.24 23.24
CA VAL A 206 -5.61 -3.05 24.13
C VAL A 206 -5.82 -1.80 24.97
N LYS A 207 -6.14 -0.65 24.34
CA LYS A 207 -6.41 0.60 25.06
C LYS A 207 -7.55 0.47 26.07
N SER A 208 -8.65 -0.19 25.70
CA SER A 208 -9.79 -0.43 26.60
C SER A 208 -9.41 -1.33 27.78
N GLN A 209 -8.60 -2.37 27.55
CA GLN A 209 -8.09 -3.26 28.60
C GLN A 209 -7.14 -2.51 29.54
N THR A 210 -6.22 -1.71 29.00
CA THR A 210 -5.24 -0.93 29.79
C THR A 210 -5.97 0.04 30.71
N GLN A 211 -6.96 0.78 30.18
CA GLN A 211 -7.73 1.73 30.97
C GLN A 211 -8.54 1.05 32.08
N LYS A 212 -9.10 -0.14 31.83
CA LYS A 212 -9.81 -0.91 32.87
C LYS A 212 -8.86 -1.37 33.99
N ARG A 213 -7.72 -1.97 33.63
CA ARG A 213 -6.73 -2.41 34.62
C ARG A 213 -6.12 -1.26 35.40
N LEU A 214 -5.91 -0.11 34.76
CA LEU A 214 -5.41 1.10 35.40
C LEU A 214 -6.39 1.62 36.46
N LEU A 215 -7.69 1.60 36.15
CA LEU A 215 -8.72 1.97 37.12
C LEU A 215 -8.82 0.95 38.28
N GLU A 216 -8.68 -0.34 38.00
CA GLU A 216 -8.66 -1.39 39.03
C GLU A 216 -7.45 -1.22 39.97
N ARG A 217 -6.24 -1.04 39.42
CA ARG A 217 -5.02 -0.80 40.20
C ARG A 217 -5.10 0.47 41.05
N ARG A 218 -5.60 1.57 40.49
CA ARG A 218 -5.80 2.81 41.27
C ARG A 218 -6.79 2.63 42.41
N ARG A 219 -7.84 1.81 42.22
CA ARG A 219 -8.79 1.46 43.30
C ARG A 219 -8.14 0.61 44.38
N GLU A 220 -7.36 -0.40 44.01
CA GLU A 220 -6.61 -1.23 44.97
C GLU A 220 -5.67 -0.38 45.84
N VAL A 221 -4.91 0.52 45.21
CA VAL A 221 -3.99 1.44 45.91
C VAL A 221 -4.75 2.38 46.86
N ARG A 222 -5.91 2.90 46.43
CA ARG A 222 -6.79 3.73 47.27
C ARG A 222 -7.26 2.97 48.51
N GLU A 223 -7.74 1.74 48.32
CA GLU A 223 -8.24 0.91 49.42
C GLU A 223 -7.12 0.54 50.40
N GLN A 224 -5.94 0.19 49.88
CA GLN A 224 -4.74 -0.06 50.69
C GLN A 224 -4.35 1.17 51.53
N ARG A 225 -4.35 2.36 50.92
CA ARG A 225 -4.07 3.62 51.61
C ARG A 225 -5.07 3.88 52.75
N LEU A 226 -6.37 3.72 52.49
CA LEU A 226 -7.42 3.91 53.50
C LEU A 226 -7.37 2.85 54.61
N ALA A 227 -6.94 1.62 54.31
CA ALA A 227 -6.75 0.58 55.31
C ALA A 227 -5.57 0.92 56.24
N MET A 228 -4.45 1.37 55.67
CA MET A 228 -3.28 1.84 56.45
C MET A 228 -3.61 3.04 57.34
N LEU A 229 -4.35 4.02 56.82
CA LEU A 229 -4.78 5.17 57.63
C LEU A 229 -5.65 4.74 58.82
N ARG A 230 -6.63 3.87 58.59
CA ARG A 230 -7.47 3.32 59.67
C ARG A 230 -6.66 2.54 60.71
N GLN A 231 -5.67 1.76 60.27
CA GLN A 231 -4.80 1.02 61.18
C GLN A 231 -3.93 1.96 62.02
N ARG A 232 -3.41 3.05 61.43
CA ARG A 232 -2.65 4.07 62.15
C ARG A 232 -3.51 4.81 63.18
N GLU A 233 -4.72 5.21 62.81
CA GLU A 233 -5.68 5.85 63.74
C GLU A 233 -6.03 4.93 64.93
N GLN A 234 -6.18 3.62 64.69
CA GLN A 234 -6.45 2.64 65.76
C GLN A 234 -5.26 2.46 66.71
N ALA A 235 -4.03 2.43 66.18
CA ALA A 235 -2.81 2.35 67.00
C ALA A 235 -2.60 3.61 67.84
N GLU A 236 -2.87 4.79 67.26
CA GLU A 236 -2.86 6.07 67.99
C GLU A 236 -3.90 6.09 69.11
N ALA A 237 -5.13 5.61 68.86
CA ALA A 237 -6.18 5.50 69.87
C ALA A 237 -5.86 4.49 70.99
N ALA A 238 -5.07 3.45 70.69
CA ALA A 238 -4.59 2.47 71.67
C ALA A 238 -3.36 2.95 72.48
N GLY A 239 -2.80 4.12 72.14
CA GLY A 239 -1.65 4.70 72.83
C GLY A 239 -0.29 4.12 72.42
N GLU A 240 -0.21 3.45 71.25
CA GLU A 240 1.04 2.94 70.71
C GLU A 240 1.84 4.07 70.02
N GLU A 241 3.14 4.17 70.31
CA GLU A 241 4.00 5.15 69.66
C GLU A 241 4.24 4.79 68.18
N PRO A 242 4.21 5.77 67.26
CA PRO A 242 4.43 5.50 65.84
C PRO A 242 5.83 4.92 65.61
N PRO A 243 5.97 3.86 64.79
CA PRO A 243 7.26 3.22 64.55
C PRO A 243 8.25 4.19 63.87
N ALA A 244 9.53 4.12 64.24
CA ALA A 244 10.58 5.03 63.78
C ALA A 244 10.80 5.05 62.25
N ASN A 245 10.44 3.97 61.54
CA ASN A 245 10.43 3.86 60.08
C ASN A 245 9.00 3.63 59.58
N GLN A 246 8.18 4.68 59.52
CA GLN A 246 6.86 4.57 58.88
C GLN A 246 7.02 4.40 57.37
N GLU A 247 6.45 3.34 56.82
CA GLU A 247 6.34 3.19 55.37
C GLU A 247 5.51 4.35 54.79
N PRO A 248 5.91 4.92 53.64
CA PRO A 248 5.10 5.93 52.95
C PRO A 248 3.72 5.37 52.58
N LEU A 249 2.69 6.21 52.62
CA LEU A 249 1.36 5.82 52.13
C LEU A 249 1.42 5.62 50.61
N PRO A 250 0.90 4.51 50.05
CA PRO A 250 0.81 4.30 48.61
C PRO A 250 0.02 5.43 47.94
N ASN A 251 0.55 5.98 46.85
CA ASN A 251 -0.12 7.03 46.09
C ASN A 251 -0.71 6.48 44.78
N GLU A 252 -1.94 6.91 44.45
CA GLU A 252 -2.63 6.49 43.23
C GLU A 252 -1.94 6.99 41.96
N ASP A 253 -1.25 8.13 42.07
CA ASP A 253 -0.52 8.76 40.97
C ASP A 253 0.80 8.06 40.65
N ASP A 254 1.27 7.16 41.52
CA ASP A 254 2.47 6.35 41.29
C ASP A 254 2.18 5.13 40.38
N VAL A 255 0.90 4.87 40.06
CA VAL A 255 0.51 3.81 39.13
C VAL A 255 0.69 4.29 37.69
N ASP A 256 1.79 3.89 37.07
CA ASP A 256 2.08 4.19 35.67
C ASP A 256 1.27 3.28 34.72
N GLU A 257 0.80 3.84 33.60
CA GLU A 257 0.11 3.10 32.54
C GLU A 257 1.04 2.09 31.85
N MET A 258 2.34 2.38 31.81
CA MET A 258 3.35 1.50 31.20
C MET A 258 3.59 0.20 31.98
N ASP A 259 3.35 0.19 33.30
CA ASP A 259 3.54 -0.98 34.16
C ASP A 259 2.37 -1.98 34.06
N ILE A 260 1.33 -1.62 33.29
CA ILE A 260 0.12 -2.41 33.15
C ILE A 260 0.23 -3.31 31.93
N GLU A 261 0.65 -4.54 32.16
CA GLU A 261 0.55 -5.59 31.16
C GLU A 261 -0.92 -5.87 30.86
N VAL A 262 -1.25 -6.11 29.58
CA VAL A 262 -2.58 -6.51 29.12
C VAL A 262 -2.46 -7.70 28.18
N PRO A 263 -3.41 -8.66 28.22
CA PRO A 263 -3.35 -9.89 27.44
C PRO A 263 -3.56 -9.64 25.94
N GLY A 264 -4.10 -8.47 25.55
CA GLY A 264 -4.32 -8.11 24.17
C GLY A 264 -5.44 -8.91 23.51
N TRP A 265 -5.37 -9.06 22.18
CA TRP A 265 -6.37 -9.80 21.40
C TRP A 265 -5.84 -11.18 20.99
N ALA A 266 -6.15 -12.19 21.81
CA ALA A 266 -5.63 -13.55 21.63
C ALA A 266 -5.95 -14.20 20.26
N SER A 267 -7.13 -13.95 19.68
CA SER A 267 -7.53 -14.55 18.40
C SER A 267 -7.10 -13.76 17.17
N LYS A 268 -6.41 -12.62 17.29
CA LYS A 268 -5.97 -11.82 16.12
C LYS A 268 -5.18 -12.65 15.12
N GLY A 269 -4.24 -13.47 15.59
CA GLY A 269 -3.39 -14.30 14.74
C GLY A 269 -4.20 -15.27 13.88
N GLU A 270 -5.27 -15.85 14.45
CA GLU A 270 -6.19 -16.73 13.73
C GLU A 270 -6.97 -15.98 12.64
N TRP A 271 -7.47 -14.77 12.93
CA TRP A 271 -8.16 -13.93 11.94
C TRP A 271 -7.26 -13.53 10.77
N VAL A 272 -6.01 -13.16 11.06
CA VAL A 272 -5.02 -12.81 10.02
C VAL A 272 -4.69 -14.03 9.16
N LEU A 273 -4.54 -15.21 9.78
CA LEU A 273 -4.30 -16.46 9.06
C LEU A 273 -5.45 -16.80 8.10
N TRP A 274 -6.70 -16.73 8.57
CA TRP A 274 -7.86 -16.96 7.71
C TRP A 274 -7.95 -15.95 6.56
N LEU A 275 -7.65 -14.69 6.84
CA LEU A 275 -7.64 -13.62 5.83
C LEU A 275 -6.58 -13.88 4.75
N ASP A 276 -5.37 -14.25 5.13
CA ASP A 276 -4.28 -14.57 4.20
C ASP A 276 -4.64 -15.83 3.39
N LEU A 277 -5.18 -16.87 4.02
CA LEU A 277 -5.63 -18.10 3.36
C LEU A 277 -6.72 -17.83 2.30
N ILE A 278 -7.76 -17.07 2.65
CA ILE A 278 -8.84 -16.70 1.72
C ILE A 278 -8.27 -15.89 0.56
N THR A 279 -7.37 -14.94 0.85
CA THR A 279 -6.75 -14.13 -0.19
C THR A 279 -5.94 -14.98 -1.16
N ASP A 280 -5.14 -15.92 -0.65
CA ASP A 280 -4.32 -16.78 -1.50
C ASP A 280 -5.17 -17.78 -2.28
N MET A 281 -6.29 -18.26 -1.73
CA MET A 281 -7.28 -19.06 -2.47
C MET A 281 -7.91 -18.26 -3.62
N ILE A 282 -8.24 -16.99 -3.40
CA ILE A 282 -8.76 -16.10 -4.45
C ILE A 282 -7.71 -15.89 -5.55
N LYS A 283 -6.46 -15.58 -5.18
CA LYS A 283 -5.36 -15.42 -6.15
C LYS A 283 -5.13 -16.70 -6.96
N LEU A 284 -5.14 -17.86 -6.30
CA LEU A 284 -5.02 -19.14 -6.97
C LEU A 284 -6.17 -19.36 -7.96
N GLY A 285 -7.41 -19.05 -7.57
CA GLY A 285 -8.56 -19.08 -8.46
C GLY A 285 -8.39 -18.16 -9.68
N ILE A 286 -7.89 -16.95 -9.48
CA ILE A 286 -7.58 -15.98 -10.55
C ILE A 286 -6.51 -16.55 -11.50
N TYR A 287 -5.42 -17.12 -10.99
CA TYR A 287 -4.36 -17.72 -11.81
C TYR A 287 -4.81 -18.98 -12.55
N VAL A 288 -5.61 -19.84 -11.91
CA VAL A 288 -6.19 -21.02 -12.54
C VAL A 288 -7.12 -20.61 -13.69
N ALA A 289 -7.98 -19.61 -13.46
CA ALA A 289 -8.84 -19.08 -14.51
C ALA A 289 -8.04 -18.47 -15.67
N PHE A 290 -6.96 -17.73 -15.38
CA PHE A 290 -6.05 -17.21 -16.40
C PHE A 290 -5.40 -18.33 -17.21
N PHE A 291 -4.90 -19.37 -16.53
CA PHE A 291 -4.27 -20.52 -17.16
C PHE A 291 -5.23 -21.28 -18.09
N PHE A 292 -6.45 -21.57 -17.63
CA PHE A 292 -7.47 -22.22 -18.47
C PHE A 292 -7.86 -21.35 -19.67
N MET A 293 -7.96 -20.04 -19.47
CA MET A 293 -8.21 -19.11 -20.57
C MET A 293 -7.06 -19.18 -21.59
N LEU A 294 -5.81 -19.11 -21.15
CA LEU A 294 -4.65 -19.23 -22.04
C LEU A 294 -4.67 -20.55 -22.84
N LEU A 295 -4.96 -21.68 -22.19
CA LEU A 295 -5.06 -22.97 -22.86
C LEU A 295 -6.17 -23.00 -23.91
N MET A 296 -7.35 -22.47 -23.58
CA MET A 296 -8.48 -22.46 -24.49
C MET A 296 -8.20 -21.61 -25.74
N PHE A 297 -7.57 -20.44 -25.59
CA PHE A 297 -7.37 -19.55 -26.72
C PHE A 297 -6.06 -19.79 -27.48
N TYR A 298 -4.95 -20.00 -26.78
CA TYR A 298 -3.63 -20.16 -27.40
C TYR A 298 -3.25 -21.64 -27.62
N GLY A 299 -3.71 -22.55 -26.77
CA GLY A 299 -3.47 -23.99 -26.91
C GLY A 299 -4.25 -24.60 -28.09
N LEU A 300 -5.52 -24.23 -28.28
CA LEU A 300 -6.31 -24.68 -29.45
C LEU A 300 -5.75 -24.13 -30.77
N LEU A 301 -5.22 -22.90 -30.78
CA LEU A 301 -4.58 -22.32 -31.97
C LEU A 301 -3.33 -23.11 -32.37
N TYR A 302 -2.46 -23.45 -31.42
CA TYR A 302 -1.26 -24.25 -31.68
C TYR A 302 -1.61 -25.65 -32.20
N ILE A 303 -2.53 -26.36 -31.54
CA ILE A 303 -2.97 -27.70 -31.94
C ILE A 303 -3.64 -27.65 -33.33
N SER A 304 -4.46 -26.64 -33.61
CA SER A 304 -5.05 -26.48 -34.94
C SER A 304 -3.98 -26.21 -36.01
N SER A 305 -3.00 -25.34 -35.78
CA SER A 305 -1.92 -25.10 -36.74
C SER A 305 -1.06 -26.33 -37.01
N GLU A 306 -0.91 -27.23 -36.04
CA GLU A 306 -0.14 -28.47 -36.15
C GLU A 306 -0.93 -29.59 -36.86
N ILE A 307 -2.27 -29.60 -36.73
CA ILE A 307 -3.16 -30.55 -37.44
C ILE A 307 -3.38 -30.14 -38.91
N TYR A 308 -3.30 -28.85 -39.23
CA TYR A 308 -3.50 -28.32 -40.59
C TYR A 308 -2.18 -28.12 -41.37
N SER A 309 -1.03 -28.52 -40.81
CA SER A 309 0.27 -28.62 -41.50
C SER A 309 0.58 -30.05 -41.92
#